data_AF-A0A2W1JAM5-F1
#
_entry.id   AF-A0A2W1JAM5-F1
#
_cell.length_a   1.000
_cell.length_b   1.000
_cell.length_c   1.000
_cell.angle_alpha   90.00
_cell.angle_beta   90.00
_cell.angle_gamma   90.00
#
_symmetry.space_group_name_H-M   'P 1'
#
loop_
_entity.id
_entity.type
_entity.pdbx_description
1 polymer ?
#
loop_
_entity_poly.entity_id
_entity_poly.type
_entity_poly.pdbx_seq_one_letter_code
_entity_poly.pdbx_strand_id
1 'polypeptide(L)'
;MELKQVAKSLGFSRIKPEGKQHVILETPMEEPGWKLLQEKLPTHLQTRFVYTPGKVTVRGLGMLKADQQLENLIDWLSKMQEALPEAVAYSEPSVLARLQK
;
A
#
# COMPACT_ATOMS: atom_id res chain seq x y z
N MET A 1 3.90 12.35 7.13
CA MET A 1 2.66 11.73 7.63
C MET A 1 1.86 11.07 6.50
N GLU A 2 1.90 11.63 5.29
CA GLU A 2 1.17 11.18 4.10
C GLU A 2 1.40 9.71 3.69
N LEU A 3 2.67 9.26 3.55
CA LEU A 3 2.97 7.87 3.16
C LEU A 3 2.24 6.83 4.02
N LYS A 4 2.20 7.04 5.35
CA LYS A 4 1.52 6.12 6.26
C LYS A 4 0.00 6.10 6.05
N GLN A 5 -0.60 7.25 5.71
CA GLN A 5 -2.04 7.36 5.48
C GLN A 5 -2.44 6.66 4.19
N VAL A 6 -1.72 6.93 3.09
CA VAL A 6 -1.96 6.28 1.79
C VAL A 6 -1.78 4.76 1.93
N ALA A 7 -0.67 4.32 2.53
CA ALA A 7 -0.42 2.90 2.77
C ALA A 7 -1.55 2.22 3.59
N LYS A 8 -2.03 2.86 4.66
CA LYS A 8 -3.11 2.31 5.49
C LYS A 8 -4.42 2.18 4.72
N SER A 9 -4.76 3.13 3.87
CA SER A 9 -5.98 3.07 3.05
C SER A 9 -6.00 1.88 2.08
N LEU A 10 -4.82 1.46 1.61
CA LEU A 10 -4.63 0.29 0.76
C LEU A 10 -4.53 -1.03 1.53
N GLY A 11 -4.63 -1.00 2.86
CA GLY A 11 -4.52 -2.20 3.70
C GLY A 11 -3.09 -2.56 4.14
N PHE A 12 -2.08 -1.71 3.91
CA PHE A 12 -0.75 -1.92 4.47
C PHE A 12 -0.71 -1.54 5.95
N SER A 13 -0.17 -2.44 6.77
CA SER A 13 -0.10 -2.31 8.22
C SER A 13 1.19 -1.61 8.69
N ARG A 14 2.33 -1.89 8.04
CA ARG A 14 3.63 -1.31 8.38
C ARG A 14 4.51 -1.11 7.15
N ILE A 15 5.43 -0.16 7.26
CA ILE A 15 6.45 0.14 6.25
C ILE A 15 7.81 0.04 6.94
N LYS A 16 8.71 -0.79 6.42
CA LYS A 16 10.04 -1.03 6.98
C LYS A 16 11.09 -0.93 5.88
N PRO A 17 12.18 -0.17 6.06
CA PRO A 17 13.33 -0.29 5.17
C PRO A 17 13.97 -1.68 5.33
N GLU A 18 14.31 -2.33 4.22
CA GLU A 18 15.01 -3.61 4.17
C GLU A 18 16.41 -3.37 3.58
N GLY A 19 17.39 -3.32 4.48
CA GLY A 19 18.77 -2.98 4.13
C GLY A 19 18.88 -1.59 3.51
N LYS A 20 19.76 -1.46 2.51
CA LYS A 20 20.01 -0.18 1.81
C LYS A 20 19.24 -0.03 0.50
N GLN A 21 18.53 -1.06 0.05
CA GLN A 21 18.02 -1.11 -1.33
C GLN A 21 16.50 -1.29 -1.44
N HIS A 22 15.84 -1.84 -0.42
CA HIS A 22 14.46 -2.32 -0.52
C HIS A 22 13.59 -1.75 0.60
N VAL A 23 12.28 -1.79 0.39
CA VAL A 23 11.27 -1.42 1.39
C VAL A 23 10.25 -2.55 1.48
N ILE A 24 9.95 -2.98 2.69
CA ILE A 24 8.90 -3.95 2.99
C ILE A 24 7.63 -3.20 3.39
N LEU A 25 6.52 -3.56 2.75
CA LEU A 25 5.17 -3.16 3.11
C LEU A 25 4.47 -4.40 3.69
N GLU A 26 4.27 -4.44 5.00
CA GLU A 26 3.57 -5.56 5.65
C GLU A 26 2.07 -5.44 5.43
N THR A 27 1.41 -6.51 5.03
CA THR A 27 -0.02 -6.50 4.72
C THR A 27 -0.69 -7.83 5.10
N PRO A 28 -1.88 -7.81 5.74
CA PRO A 28 -2.70 -9.00 5.90
C PRO A 28 -3.40 -9.41 4.58
N MET A 29 -3.24 -8.64 3.51
CA MET A 29 -3.88 -8.87 2.22
C MET A 29 -3.36 -10.13 1.53
N GLU A 30 -4.29 -10.89 0.96
CA GLU A 30 -3.99 -12.06 0.13
C GLU A 30 -3.60 -11.67 -1.30
N GLU A 31 -2.98 -12.60 -2.04
CA GLU A 31 -2.52 -12.39 -3.41
C GLU A 31 -3.58 -11.80 -4.36
N PRO A 32 -4.86 -12.24 -4.34
CA PRO A 32 -5.88 -11.67 -5.23
C PRO A 32 -6.13 -10.19 -4.97
N GLY A 33 -6.17 -9.76 -3.70
CA GLY A 33 -6.33 -8.36 -3.34
C GLY A 33 -5.12 -7.52 -3.78
N TRP A 34 -3.92 -8.07 -3.62
CA TRP A 34 -2.70 -7.41 -4.07
C TRP A 34 -2.68 -7.21 -5.59
N LYS A 35 -3.12 -8.22 -6.38
CA LYS A 35 -3.16 -8.12 -7.84
C LYS A 35 -4.03 -6.96 -8.33
N LEU A 36 -5.19 -6.72 -7.71
CA LEU A 36 -6.07 -5.59 -8.05
C LEU A 36 -5.36 -4.23 -7.88
N LEU A 37 -4.57 -4.08 -6.80
CA LEU A 37 -3.77 -2.87 -6.58
C LEU A 37 -2.64 -2.76 -7.62
N GLN A 38 -1.93 -3.87 -7.86
CA GLN A 38 -0.80 -3.92 -8.77
C GLN A 38 -1.19 -3.57 -10.22
N GLU A 39 -2.39 -3.94 -10.66
CA GLU A 39 -2.91 -3.65 -12.01
C GLU A 39 -3.04 -2.15 -12.31
N LYS A 40 -3.15 -1.30 -11.28
CA LYS A 40 -3.18 0.17 -11.46
C LYS A 40 -1.80 0.78 -11.69
N LEU A 41 -0.73 0.04 -11.41
CA LEU A 41 0.61 0.49 -11.71
C LEU A 41 0.95 0.29 -13.19
N PRO A 42 1.74 1.20 -13.78
CA PRO A 42 2.44 0.94 -15.04
C PRO A 42 3.26 -0.36 -15.00
N THR A 43 3.31 -1.11 -16.10
CA THR A 43 3.97 -2.44 -16.20
C THR A 43 5.41 -2.46 -15.68
N HIS A 44 6.18 -1.39 -15.93
CA HIS A 44 7.57 -1.28 -15.48
C HIS A 44 7.69 -1.10 -13.95
N LEU A 45 6.65 -0.58 -13.28
CA LEU A 45 6.59 -0.50 -11.83
C LEU A 45 6.06 -1.79 -11.20
N GLN A 46 5.12 -2.49 -11.85
CA GLN A 46 4.56 -3.74 -11.32
C GLN A 46 5.64 -4.75 -10.93
N THR A 47 6.67 -4.92 -11.77
CA THR A 47 7.79 -5.86 -11.52
C THR A 47 8.69 -5.46 -10.33
N ARG A 48 8.65 -4.20 -9.89
CA ARG A 48 9.40 -3.74 -8.72
C ARG A 48 8.78 -4.20 -7.41
N PHE A 49 7.46 -4.42 -7.40
CA PHE A 49 6.74 -4.91 -6.23
C PHE A 49 6.66 -6.44 -6.29
N VAL A 50 7.22 -7.09 -5.27
CA VAL A 50 7.23 -8.55 -5.12
C VAL A 50 6.32 -8.92 -3.97
N TYR A 51 5.23 -9.61 -4.28
CA TYR A 51 4.34 -10.14 -3.26
C TYR A 51 4.88 -11.44 -2.67
N THR A 52 4.77 -11.56 -1.36
CA THR A 52 4.89 -12.80 -0.61
C THR A 52 3.80 -12.81 0.46
N PRO A 53 3.30 -13.97 0.90
CA PRO A 53 2.29 -14.02 1.95
C PRO A 53 2.70 -13.17 3.17
N GLY A 54 1.87 -12.18 3.53
CA GLY A 54 2.10 -11.25 4.63
C GLY A 54 2.89 -9.96 4.31
N LYS A 55 3.50 -9.82 3.12
CA LYS A 55 4.27 -8.61 2.77
C LYS A 55 4.48 -8.40 1.27
N VAL A 56 4.69 -7.14 0.89
CA VAL A 56 5.15 -6.73 -0.43
C VAL A 56 6.51 -6.06 -0.32
N THR A 57 7.50 -6.58 -1.04
CA THR A 57 8.84 -5.98 -1.11
C THR A 57 8.96 -5.09 -2.34
N VAL A 58 9.28 -3.81 -2.13
CA VAL A 58 9.53 -2.84 -3.19
C VAL A 58 11.04 -2.77 -3.47
N ARG A 59 11.44 -3.20 -4.66
CA ARG A 59 12.85 -3.33 -5.05
C ARG A 59 13.37 -2.08 -5.76
N GLY A 60 14.65 -1.79 -5.53
CA GLY A 60 15.39 -0.73 -6.24
C GLY A 60 15.09 0.71 -5.80
N LEU A 61 14.38 0.91 -4.69
CA LEU A 61 14.12 2.25 -4.14
C LEU A 61 15.37 2.86 -3.50
N GLY A 62 16.23 2.05 -2.90
CA GLY A 62 17.38 2.55 -2.14
C GLY A 62 18.52 3.18 -2.96
N MET A 63 18.40 3.20 -4.29
CA MET A 63 19.32 3.96 -5.16
C MET A 63 19.01 5.47 -5.16
N LEU A 64 17.81 5.86 -4.70
CA LEU A 64 17.36 7.25 -4.64
C LEU A 64 17.66 7.87 -3.27
N LYS A 65 17.64 9.20 -3.19
CA LYS A 65 17.70 9.91 -1.90
C LYS A 65 16.44 9.63 -1.07
N ALA A 66 16.52 9.73 0.26
CA ALA A 66 15.41 9.43 1.16
C ALA A 66 14.11 10.20 0.81
N ASP A 67 14.21 11.48 0.45
CA ASP A 67 13.04 12.28 0.08
C ASP A 67 12.41 11.79 -1.24
N GLN A 68 13.24 11.46 -2.24
CA GLN A 68 12.76 10.88 -3.50
C GLN A 68 12.17 9.48 -3.30
N GLN A 69 12.72 8.70 -2.37
CA GLN A 69 12.13 7.39 -2.02
C GLN A 69 10.72 7.57 -1.45
N LEU A 70 10.55 8.55 -0.56
CA LEU A 70 9.27 8.88 0.05
C LEU A 70 8.26 9.35 -1.00
N GLU A 71 8.65 10.31 -1.85
CA GLU A 71 7.79 10.84 -2.92
C GLU A 71 7.35 9.76 -3.91
N ASN A 72 8.29 8.92 -4.37
CA ASN A 72 7.96 7.83 -5.28
C ASN A 72 7.01 6.81 -4.65
N LEU A 73 7.25 6.42 -3.39
CA LEU A 73 6.35 5.52 -2.69
C LEU A 73 4.95 6.11 -2.54
N ILE A 74 4.83 7.41 -2.23
CA ILE A 74 3.54 8.08 -2.13
C ILE A 74 2.85 8.06 -3.50
N ASP A 75 3.51 8.51 -4.57
CA ASP A 75 2.94 8.54 -5.92
C ASP A 75 2.46 7.16 -6.39
N TRP A 76 3.27 6.12 -6.18
CA TRP A 76 2.91 4.78 -6.61
C TRP A 76 1.75 4.21 -5.81
N LEU A 77 1.71 4.42 -4.49
CA LEU A 77 0.61 3.97 -3.66
C LEU A 77 -0.67 4.76 -3.95
N SER A 78 -0.59 6.07 -4.19
CA SER A 78 -1.74 6.89 -4.57
C SER A 78 -2.40 6.39 -5.86
N LYS A 79 -1.62 5.97 -6.86
CA LYS A 79 -2.16 5.33 -8.08
C LYS A 79 -2.91 4.04 -7.79
N MET A 80 -2.46 3.25 -6.81
CA MET A 80 -3.18 2.04 -6.40
C MET A 80 -4.52 2.33 -5.73
N GLN A 81 -4.73 3.53 -5.17
CA GLN A 81 -6.02 3.87 -4.54
C GLN A 81 -7.16 3.87 -5.57
N GLU A 82 -6.87 4.07 -6.85
CA GLU A 82 -7.85 3.95 -7.95
C GLU A 82 -8.37 2.51 -8.15
N ALA A 83 -7.76 1.50 -7.50
CA ALA A 83 -8.28 0.13 -7.47
C ALA A 83 -9.35 -0.07 -6.39
N LEU A 84 -9.40 0.81 -5.39
CA LEU A 84 -10.36 0.68 -4.32
C LEU A 84 -11.72 1.22 -4.80
N PRO A 85 -12.83 0.48 -4.59
CA PRO A 85 -14.15 1.07 -4.73
C PRO A 85 -14.28 2.24 -3.74
N GLU A 86 -14.95 3.32 -4.14
CA GLU A 86 -15.23 4.52 -3.31
C GLU A 86 -15.80 4.22 -1.91
N ALA A 87 -16.23 2.98 -1.65
CA ALA A 87 -16.88 2.52 -0.44
C ALA A 87 -15.95 2.20 0.76
N VAL A 88 -14.62 2.37 0.68
CA VAL A 88 -13.72 2.18 1.85
C VAL A 88 -13.45 3.50 2.61
N ALA A 89 -14.39 4.44 2.56
CA ALA A 89 -14.44 5.59 3.46
C ALA A 89 -15.05 5.26 4.84
N TYR A 90 -15.38 4.00 5.11
CA TYR A 90 -15.82 3.56 6.44
C TYR A 90 -14.63 3.01 7.23
N SER A 91 -13.85 3.93 7.78
CA SER A 91 -13.34 3.71 9.13
C SER A 91 -14.55 3.54 10.05
N GLU A 92 -14.98 2.31 10.35
CA GLU A 92 -15.91 2.08 11.44
C GLU A 92 -15.24 2.44 12.76
N PRO A 93 -15.81 3.42 13.47
CA PRO A 93 -16.40 3.10 14.75
C PRO A 93 -17.89 3.46 14.70
N SER A 94 -18.77 2.46 14.94
CA SER A 94 -20.21 2.62 15.25
C SER A 94 -21.24 2.29 14.17
N VAL A 95 -21.20 1.10 13.53
CA VAL A 95 -22.43 0.55 12.89
C VAL A 95 -23.33 -0.20 13.89
N LEU A 96 -22.87 -0.45 15.12
CA LEU A 96 -23.68 -1.11 16.17
C LEU A 96 -24.76 -0.22 16.83
N ALA A 97 -24.87 1.07 16.50
CA ALA A 97 -25.85 1.96 17.13
C ALA A 97 -27.24 1.98 16.46
N ARG A 98 -27.49 1.15 15.44
CA ARG A 98 -28.77 1.12 14.71
C ARG A 98 -29.72 -0.03 15.07
N LEU A 99 -29.45 -0.76 16.16
CA LEU A 99 -30.30 -1.88 16.59
C LEU A 99 -30.76 -1.81 18.05
N GLN A 100 -30.78 -0.61 18.65
CA GLN A 100 -31.52 -0.38 19.90
C GLN A 100 -32.09 1.04 19.94
N LYS A 101 -33.29 1.22 19.36
CA LYS A 101 -34.41 1.94 19.95
C LYS A 101 -35.66 1.76 19.10
#